data_AF-A0A9P7AD63-F1
#
_entry.id   AF-A0A9P7AD63-F1
#
_cell.length_a   1.000
_cell.length_b   1.000
_cell.length_c   1.000
_cell.angle_alpha   90.00
_cell.angle_beta   90.00
_cell.angle_gamma   90.00
#
_symmetry.space_group_name_H-M   'P 1'
#
loop_
_entity.id
_entity.type
_entity.pdbx_description
1 polymer ?
#
loop_
_entity_poly.entity_id
_entity_poly.type
_entity_poly.pdbx_seq_one_letter_code
_entity_poly.pdbx_strand_id
1 'polypeptide(L)'
;RSSFINGLRSVAGSIFNMPNEYFMSKYDRKSVPQVTDLIGWEAGKGKVFDVFKAPILYPDNVINEKRVFKNWMVLAKVVKVAVCGKMSLFPKARSGLPPYAKIWQLTSCTPGLIAFGVTSIIFILSPDQEFSGDGIGAILLISYHSVFRTVKKFFVVKRGHEHVKNIVQQINDYIFDGTTKTQPDCSLDTAVEDITDSLDRVMAALDAESDSD
;
A
#
# COMPACT_ATOMS: atom_id res chain seq x y z
N ARG A 1 11.68 -14.48 10.68
CA ARG A 1 10.94 -14.62 9.40
C ARG A 1 9.47 -14.26 9.62
N SER A 2 8.98 -13.19 8.99
CA SER A 2 7.59 -12.73 9.17
C SER A 2 6.59 -13.60 8.41
N SER A 3 5.56 -14.09 9.09
CA SER A 3 4.51 -14.94 8.52
C SER A 3 3.71 -14.21 7.41
N PHE A 4 3.36 -12.95 7.65
CA PHE A 4 2.62 -12.11 6.70
C PHE A 4 3.32 -11.99 5.34
N ILE A 5 4.59 -11.58 5.29
CA ILE A 5 5.33 -11.38 4.04
C ILE A 5 5.43 -12.67 3.22
N ASN A 6 5.66 -13.81 3.87
CA ASN A 6 5.65 -15.11 3.18
C ASN A 6 4.25 -15.49 2.68
N GLY A 7 3.21 -15.16 3.46
CA GLY A 7 1.82 -15.30 3.02
C GLY A 7 1.50 -14.46 1.78
N LEU A 8 1.88 -13.19 1.80
CA LEU A 8 1.70 -12.22 0.72
C LEU A 8 2.46 -12.63 -0.55
N ARG A 9 3.74 -13.00 -0.44
CA ARG A 9 4.55 -13.56 -1.55
C ARG A 9 3.92 -14.81 -2.18
N SER A 10 3.13 -15.59 -1.43
CA SER A 10 2.44 -16.78 -1.95
C SER A 10 1.10 -16.51 -2.65
N VAL A 11 0.65 -15.25 -2.74
CA VAL A 11 -0.56 -14.83 -3.49
C VAL A 11 -0.36 -13.56 -4.32
N ALA A 12 0.84 -12.97 -4.33
CA ALA A 12 1.16 -11.72 -5.00
C ALA A 12 0.85 -11.76 -6.51
N GLY A 13 1.00 -12.91 -7.17
CA GLY A 13 0.59 -13.07 -8.57
C GLY A 13 -0.90 -12.84 -8.81
N SER A 14 -1.76 -13.25 -7.87
CA SER A 14 -3.21 -12.96 -7.89
C SER A 14 -3.56 -11.54 -7.45
N ILE A 15 -2.60 -10.79 -6.90
CA ILE A 15 -2.76 -9.38 -6.53
C ILE A 15 -2.44 -8.49 -7.72
N PHE A 16 -1.24 -8.66 -8.30
CA PHE A 16 -0.69 -7.86 -9.40
C PHE A 16 -1.00 -8.40 -10.81
N ASN A 17 -1.71 -9.53 -10.92
CA ASN A 17 -2.05 -10.23 -12.16
C ASN A 17 -0.81 -10.68 -12.96
N MET A 18 0.18 -11.26 -12.28
CA MET A 18 1.49 -11.66 -12.81
C MET A 18 1.86 -13.09 -12.37
N PRO A 19 2.83 -13.76 -13.03
CA PRO A 19 3.42 -15.01 -12.55
C PRO A 19 3.90 -14.91 -11.10
N ASN A 20 3.40 -15.79 -10.22
CA ASN A 20 3.70 -15.67 -8.77
C ASN A 20 5.18 -15.96 -8.44
N GLU A 21 5.91 -16.64 -9.31
CA GLU A 21 7.34 -16.91 -9.20
C GLU A 21 8.17 -15.63 -9.00
N TYR A 22 7.82 -14.51 -9.66
CA TYR A 22 8.55 -13.25 -9.58
C TYR A 22 8.64 -12.70 -8.14
N PHE A 23 7.62 -12.98 -7.32
CA PHE A 23 7.52 -12.50 -5.94
C PHE A 23 8.15 -13.44 -4.90
N MET A 24 8.77 -14.55 -5.32
CA MET A 24 9.41 -15.49 -4.41
C MET A 24 10.66 -14.89 -3.73
N SER A 25 10.93 -15.33 -2.50
CA SER A 25 11.94 -14.75 -1.59
C SER A 25 13.42 -14.92 -2.01
N LYS A 26 13.67 -15.44 -3.21
CA LYS A 26 14.99 -15.60 -3.84
C LYS A 26 14.97 -15.30 -5.35
N TYR A 27 13.84 -14.86 -5.89
CA TYR A 27 13.72 -14.50 -7.31
C TYR A 27 14.33 -13.12 -7.53
N ASP A 28 15.18 -12.96 -8.55
CA ASP A 28 15.76 -11.65 -8.88
C ASP A 28 14.78 -10.78 -9.66
N ARG A 29 13.97 -9.99 -8.92
CA ARG A 29 13.01 -9.05 -9.52
C ARG A 29 13.65 -7.97 -10.39
N LYS A 30 14.97 -7.74 -10.31
CA LYS A 30 15.67 -6.83 -11.25
C LYS A 30 15.57 -7.31 -12.71
N SER A 31 15.45 -8.63 -12.91
CA SER A 31 15.35 -9.24 -14.24
C SER A 31 13.96 -9.12 -14.88
N VAL A 32 12.97 -8.56 -14.16
CA VAL A 32 11.58 -8.42 -14.62
C VAL A 32 11.16 -6.94 -14.58
N PRO A 33 11.40 -6.17 -15.67
CA PRO A 33 11.03 -4.76 -15.75
C PRO A 33 9.58 -4.50 -15.33
N GLN A 34 8.64 -5.33 -15.80
CA GLN A 34 7.21 -5.27 -15.48
C GLN A 34 6.90 -5.17 -13.97
N VAL A 35 7.75 -5.71 -13.09
CA VAL A 35 7.58 -5.65 -11.63
C VAL A 35 8.20 -4.37 -11.04
N THR A 36 9.33 -3.91 -11.57
CA THR A 36 10.02 -2.70 -11.10
C THR A 36 9.45 -1.40 -11.67
N ASP A 37 8.89 -1.44 -12.87
CA ASP A 37 8.23 -0.32 -13.54
C ASP A 37 7.01 0.15 -12.72
N LEU A 38 6.31 -0.78 -12.06
CA LEU A 38 5.20 -0.51 -11.15
C LEU A 38 5.58 0.31 -9.91
N ILE A 39 6.87 0.40 -9.55
CA ILE A 39 7.37 1.33 -8.53
C ILE A 39 8.18 2.50 -9.11
N GLY A 40 8.26 2.63 -10.44
CA GLY A 40 9.01 3.70 -11.10
C GLY A 40 10.52 3.61 -10.84
N TRP A 41 11.05 2.42 -10.56
CA TRP A 41 12.48 2.24 -10.30
C TRP A 41 13.28 2.16 -11.59
N GLU A 42 14.35 2.96 -11.67
CA GLU A 42 15.33 2.90 -12.73
C GLU A 42 16.72 2.58 -12.18
N ALA A 43 17.37 1.56 -12.75
CA ALA A 43 18.70 1.15 -12.36
C ALA A 43 19.74 2.28 -12.49
N GLY A 44 20.58 2.45 -11.48
CA GLY A 44 21.68 3.43 -11.49
C GLY A 44 21.28 4.90 -11.30
N LYS A 45 19.99 5.27 -11.30
CA LYS A 45 19.57 6.69 -11.19
C LYS A 45 19.69 7.32 -9.79
N GLY A 46 19.96 6.52 -8.74
CA GLY A 46 20.50 6.99 -7.45
C GLY A 46 19.67 8.00 -6.64
N LYS A 47 18.40 8.25 -6.99
CA LYS A 47 17.53 9.22 -6.31
C LYS A 47 16.85 8.62 -5.09
N VAL A 48 16.57 9.48 -4.10
CA VAL A 48 15.65 9.18 -2.99
C VAL A 48 14.32 8.69 -3.57
N PHE A 49 13.82 7.58 -3.04
CA PHE A 49 12.58 6.97 -3.53
C PHE A 49 11.36 7.77 -3.12
N ASP A 50 10.61 8.24 -4.11
CA ASP A 50 9.38 8.99 -3.94
C ASP A 50 8.17 8.07 -4.14
N VAL A 51 7.45 7.80 -3.05
CA VAL A 51 6.26 6.93 -3.07
C VAL A 51 5.18 7.42 -4.04
N PHE A 52 5.04 8.73 -4.26
CA PHE A 52 4.07 9.28 -5.20
C PHE A 52 4.53 9.23 -6.66
N LYS A 53 5.77 8.79 -6.93
CA LYS A 53 6.20 8.46 -8.30
C LYS A 53 6.03 6.99 -8.65
N ALA A 54 5.54 6.14 -7.72
CA ALA A 54 5.27 4.73 -7.98
C ALA A 54 3.98 4.54 -8.81
N PRO A 55 4.05 4.08 -10.07
CA PRO A 55 2.88 3.98 -10.95
C PRO A 55 1.74 3.12 -10.40
N ILE A 56 2.04 2.09 -9.59
CA ILE A 56 1.05 1.18 -8.99
C ILE A 56 -0.03 1.88 -8.15
N LEU A 57 0.21 3.10 -7.65
CA LEU A 57 -0.79 3.86 -6.89
C LEU A 57 -1.89 4.45 -7.78
N TYR A 58 -1.64 4.54 -9.09
CA TYR A 58 -2.47 5.27 -10.04
C TYR A 58 -3.26 4.32 -10.95
N PRO A 59 -4.46 4.71 -11.39
CA PRO A 59 -5.23 3.94 -12.35
C PRO A 59 -4.41 3.75 -13.63
N ASP A 60 -4.56 2.57 -14.24
CA ASP A 60 -3.88 2.17 -15.48
C ASP A 60 -2.34 2.20 -15.39
N ASN A 61 -1.79 2.35 -14.17
CA ASN A 61 -0.38 2.63 -13.87
C ASN A 61 0.14 3.91 -14.56
N VAL A 62 -0.69 4.95 -14.69
CA VAL A 62 -0.30 6.26 -15.26
C VAL A 62 -0.29 7.33 -14.18
N ILE A 63 0.89 7.86 -13.84
CA ILE A 63 1.06 8.87 -12.79
C ILE A 63 0.22 10.12 -13.10
N ASN A 64 -0.75 10.39 -12.23
CA ASN A 64 -1.59 11.58 -12.27
C ASN A 64 -1.96 11.92 -10.83
N GLU A 65 -1.38 12.99 -10.28
CA GLU A 65 -1.45 13.36 -8.87
C GLU A 65 -2.91 13.52 -8.36
N LYS A 66 -3.82 14.02 -9.21
CA LYS A 66 -5.29 14.10 -8.93
C LYS A 66 -5.99 12.73 -8.81
N ARG A 67 -5.37 11.68 -9.36
CA ARG A 67 -5.86 10.29 -9.35
C ARG A 67 -5.03 9.38 -8.45
N VAL A 68 -4.23 9.93 -7.53
CA VAL A 68 -3.45 9.16 -6.55
C VAL A 68 -4.33 8.19 -5.76
N PHE A 69 -3.83 6.99 -5.48
CA PHE A 69 -4.56 5.89 -4.83
C PHE A 69 -5.87 5.42 -5.52
N LYS A 70 -6.28 5.95 -6.69
CA LYS A 70 -7.45 5.43 -7.43
C LYS A 70 -7.22 3.99 -7.97
N ASN A 71 -6.01 3.42 -7.88
CA ASN A 71 -5.77 1.96 -7.97
C ASN A 71 -5.96 1.24 -6.61
N TRP A 72 -7.05 1.57 -5.93
CA TRP A 72 -7.36 1.12 -4.57
C TRP A 72 -7.51 -0.40 -4.43
N MET A 73 -7.87 -1.11 -5.51
CA MET A 73 -8.13 -2.56 -5.51
C MET A 73 -6.88 -3.37 -5.14
N VAL A 74 -5.69 -2.98 -5.64
CA VAL A 74 -4.42 -3.65 -5.29
C VAL A 74 -4.13 -3.49 -3.80
N LEU A 75 -4.30 -2.28 -3.27
CA LEU A 75 -4.17 -1.96 -1.84
C LEU A 75 -5.19 -2.73 -0.99
N ALA A 76 -6.46 -2.77 -1.41
CA ALA A 76 -7.51 -3.50 -0.71
C ALA A 76 -7.22 -5.00 -0.63
N LYS A 77 -6.74 -5.64 -1.72
CA LYS A 77 -6.27 -7.03 -1.70
C LYS A 77 -5.13 -7.24 -0.68
N VAL A 78 -4.12 -6.39 -0.68
CA VAL A 78 -2.95 -6.53 0.23
C VAL A 78 -3.36 -6.37 1.70
N VAL A 79 -4.20 -5.38 2.02
CA VAL A 79 -4.72 -5.20 3.38
C VAL A 79 -5.63 -6.36 3.78
N LYS A 80 -6.48 -6.88 2.87
CA LYS A 80 -7.30 -8.08 3.12
C LYS A 80 -6.44 -9.32 3.44
N VAL A 81 -5.31 -9.50 2.76
CA VAL A 81 -4.32 -10.55 3.11
C VAL A 81 -3.71 -10.33 4.49
N ALA A 82 -3.50 -9.08 4.92
CA ALA A 82 -2.97 -8.77 6.26
C ALA A 82 -3.98 -9.08 7.38
N VAL A 83 -5.25 -8.66 7.24
CA VAL A 83 -6.25 -8.78 8.32
C VAL A 83 -7.15 -10.02 8.23
N CYS A 84 -7.29 -10.63 7.05
CA CYS A 84 -8.09 -11.84 6.82
C CYS A 84 -7.27 -13.04 6.30
N GLY A 85 -5.95 -12.90 6.18
CA GLY A 85 -5.06 -13.97 5.73
C GLY A 85 -5.15 -14.27 4.24
N LYS A 86 -4.15 -14.96 3.70
CA LYS A 86 -3.97 -15.14 2.24
C LYS A 86 -5.12 -15.85 1.51
N MET A 87 -5.92 -16.66 2.20
CA MET A 87 -7.04 -17.38 1.57
C MET A 87 -8.24 -16.47 1.26
N SER A 88 -8.33 -15.30 1.92
CA SER A 88 -9.45 -14.34 1.78
C SER A 88 -9.59 -13.70 0.39
N LEU A 89 -8.61 -13.91 -0.51
CA LEU A 89 -8.67 -13.48 -1.91
C LEU A 89 -9.44 -14.46 -2.82
N PHE A 90 -9.75 -15.68 -2.35
CA PHE A 90 -10.32 -16.73 -3.18
C PHE A 90 -11.75 -17.11 -2.74
N PRO A 91 -12.74 -17.18 -3.65
CA PRO A 91 -14.15 -17.40 -3.33
C PRO A 91 -14.50 -18.83 -2.85
N LYS A 92 -13.49 -19.66 -2.52
CA LYS A 92 -13.64 -21.03 -1.99
C LYS A 92 -12.82 -21.24 -0.71
N ALA A 93 -12.56 -20.18 0.04
CA ALA A 93 -11.90 -20.24 1.35
C ALA A 93 -12.78 -21.01 2.37
N ARG A 94 -12.49 -22.30 2.56
CA ARG A 94 -13.11 -23.12 3.62
C ARG A 94 -12.69 -22.61 5.00
N SER A 95 -13.52 -22.92 6.01
CA SER A 95 -13.38 -22.58 7.43
C SER A 95 -11.94 -22.64 7.94
N GLY A 96 -11.33 -21.47 8.14
CA GLY A 96 -10.03 -21.32 8.81
C GLY A 96 -10.20 -20.78 10.24
N LEU A 97 -9.09 -20.38 10.86
CA LEU A 97 -9.14 -19.55 12.07
C LEU A 97 -9.90 -18.24 11.78
N PRO A 98 -10.57 -17.64 12.78
CA PRO A 98 -11.21 -16.34 12.60
C PRO A 98 -10.19 -15.30 12.12
N PRO A 99 -10.53 -14.46 11.11
CA PRO A 99 -9.71 -13.34 10.67
C PRO A 99 -9.18 -12.48 11.83
N TYR A 100 -7.97 -11.94 11.71
CA TYR A 100 -7.49 -10.91 12.64
C TYR A 100 -8.44 -9.71 12.67
N ALA A 101 -9.09 -9.37 11.55
CA ALA A 101 -10.19 -8.41 11.52
C ALA A 101 -11.32 -8.73 12.52
N LYS A 102 -11.71 -10.00 12.66
CA LYS A 102 -12.73 -10.43 13.63
C LYS A 102 -12.19 -10.52 15.06
N ILE A 103 -10.94 -10.94 15.25
CA ILE A 103 -10.29 -11.04 16.57
C ILE A 103 -10.07 -9.64 17.18
N TRP A 104 -9.62 -8.68 16.36
CA TRP A 104 -9.33 -7.29 16.77
C TRP A 104 -10.51 -6.34 16.54
N GLN A 105 -11.69 -6.85 16.18
CA GLN A 105 -12.92 -6.09 15.93
C GLN A 105 -12.74 -4.92 14.94
N LEU A 106 -11.91 -5.11 13.91
CA LEU A 106 -11.70 -4.12 12.85
C LEU A 106 -12.96 -3.99 12.00
N THR A 107 -13.48 -2.77 11.96
CA THR A 107 -14.66 -2.34 11.20
C THR A 107 -14.32 -1.42 10.03
N SER A 108 -13.09 -0.89 10.02
CA SER A 108 -12.59 0.10 9.06
C SER A 108 -11.06 0.11 9.05
N CYS A 109 -10.47 0.55 7.93
CA CYS A 109 -9.04 0.70 7.76
C CYS A 109 -8.56 2.04 8.36
N THR A 110 -7.65 1.97 9.32
CA THR A 110 -6.94 3.16 9.82
C THR A 110 -5.91 3.65 8.79
N PRO A 111 -5.53 4.95 8.82
CA PRO A 111 -4.44 5.48 7.98
C PRO A 111 -3.13 4.70 8.12
N GLY A 112 -2.84 4.15 9.30
CA GLY A 112 -1.68 3.29 9.54
C GLY A 112 -1.78 1.93 8.84
N LEU A 113 -2.96 1.30 8.82
CA LEU A 113 -3.17 0.04 8.10
C LEU A 113 -3.07 0.22 6.57
N ILE A 114 -3.55 1.36 6.06
CA ILE A 114 -3.39 1.75 4.65
C ILE A 114 -1.91 1.98 4.31
N ALA A 115 -1.20 2.78 5.13
CA ALA A 115 0.23 3.02 4.94
C ALA A 115 1.06 1.73 5.00
N PHE A 116 0.71 0.78 5.88
CA PHE A 116 1.31 -0.55 5.93
C PHE A 116 1.04 -1.35 4.64
N GLY A 117 -0.19 -1.29 4.10
CA GLY A 117 -0.55 -1.91 2.83
C GLY A 117 0.27 -1.38 1.66
N VAL A 118 0.40 -0.04 1.53
CA VAL A 118 1.23 0.60 0.49
C VAL A 118 2.70 0.25 0.66
N THR A 119 3.24 0.31 1.88
CA THR A 119 4.64 -0.05 2.16
C THR A 119 4.91 -1.52 1.81
N SER A 120 3.94 -2.40 2.04
CA SER A 120 4.02 -3.82 1.66
C SER A 120 3.97 -4.02 0.15
N ILE A 121 3.22 -3.21 -0.61
CA ILE A 121 3.23 -3.21 -2.08
C ILE A 121 4.63 -2.84 -2.58
N ILE A 122 5.18 -1.70 -2.13
CA ILE A 122 6.50 -1.25 -2.54
C ILE A 122 7.57 -2.29 -2.22
N PHE A 123 7.52 -2.93 -1.04
CA PHE A 123 8.46 -4.01 -0.68
C PHE A 123 8.35 -5.24 -1.59
N ILE A 124 7.14 -5.70 -1.93
CA ILE A 124 6.96 -6.91 -2.77
C ILE A 124 7.37 -6.66 -4.22
N LEU A 125 7.20 -5.44 -4.73
CA LEU A 125 7.65 -5.03 -6.06
C LEU A 125 9.16 -4.70 -6.10
N SER A 126 9.73 -4.22 -5.00
CA SER A 126 11.18 -3.95 -4.92
C SER A 126 12.03 -5.23 -5.01
N PRO A 127 13.22 -5.19 -5.65
CA PRO A 127 14.15 -6.32 -5.71
C PRO A 127 14.77 -6.69 -4.36
N ASP A 128 14.63 -5.84 -3.35
CA ASP A 128 14.99 -6.14 -1.97
C ASP A 128 14.30 -7.42 -1.48
N GLN A 129 15.07 -8.29 -0.81
CA GLN A 129 14.58 -9.61 -0.40
C GLN A 129 14.12 -9.65 1.06
N GLU A 130 14.68 -8.78 1.91
CA GLU A 130 14.43 -8.69 3.35
C GLU A 130 14.39 -7.21 3.78
N PHE A 131 13.65 -6.90 4.85
CA PHE A 131 13.79 -5.62 5.54
C PHE A 131 15.05 -5.69 6.41
N SER A 132 16.00 -4.76 6.21
CA SER A 132 17.13 -4.59 7.12
C SER A 132 16.66 -4.13 8.51
N GLY A 133 17.53 -4.27 9.52
CA GLY A 133 17.25 -3.73 10.87
C GLY A 133 17.01 -2.22 10.87
N ASP A 134 17.67 -1.51 9.95
CA ASP A 134 17.61 -0.06 9.76
C ASP A 134 16.36 0.39 8.96
N GLY A 135 15.54 -0.54 8.46
CA GLY A 135 14.34 -0.24 7.69
C GLY A 135 14.60 0.24 6.25
N ILE A 136 15.83 0.07 5.75
CA ILE A 136 16.29 0.50 4.43
C ILE A 136 16.48 -0.70 3.50
N GLY A 137 15.97 -0.64 2.27
CA GLY A 137 16.18 -1.69 1.26
C GLY A 137 17.66 -1.85 0.91
N ALA A 138 18.22 -3.05 1.06
CA ALA A 138 19.64 -3.34 0.83
C ALA A 138 20.11 -3.16 -0.64
N ILE A 139 19.19 -3.03 -1.59
CA ILE A 139 19.45 -2.87 -3.02
C ILE A 139 18.96 -1.51 -3.51
N LEU A 140 17.73 -1.10 -3.16
CA LEU A 140 17.16 0.16 -3.64
C LEU A 140 17.37 1.35 -2.70
N LEU A 141 17.90 1.13 -1.50
CA LEU A 141 18.04 2.14 -0.43
C LEU A 141 16.72 2.83 -0.05
N ILE A 142 15.58 2.19 -0.35
CA ILE A 142 14.24 2.67 0.04
C ILE A 142 14.11 2.61 1.56
N SER A 143 13.94 3.76 2.20
CA SER A 143 13.48 3.81 3.59
C SER A 143 11.98 3.49 3.64
N TYR A 144 11.64 2.21 3.87
CA TYR A 144 10.24 1.77 3.99
C TYR A 144 9.52 2.45 5.15
N HIS A 145 10.26 2.85 6.18
CA HIS A 145 9.78 3.69 7.28
C HIS A 145 9.36 5.09 6.79
N SER A 146 10.11 5.71 5.87
CA SER A 146 9.74 7.00 5.29
C SER A 146 8.54 6.90 4.33
N VAL A 147 8.46 5.82 3.54
CA VAL A 147 7.27 5.46 2.74
C VAL A 147 6.03 5.35 3.64
N PHE A 148 6.12 4.60 4.75
CA PHE A 148 5.03 4.46 5.72
C PHE A 148 4.61 5.80 6.34
N ARG A 149 5.57 6.61 6.81
CA ARG A 149 5.28 7.94 7.40
C ARG A 149 4.59 8.86 6.41
N THR A 150 5.08 8.92 5.17
CA THR A 150 4.55 9.80 4.11
C THR A 150 3.11 9.45 3.76
N VAL A 151 2.82 8.16 3.52
CA VAL A 151 1.45 7.71 3.22
C VAL A 151 0.53 7.89 4.43
N LYS A 152 1.02 7.64 5.66
CA LYS A 152 0.23 7.92 6.88
C LYS A 152 -0.10 9.41 7.01
N LYS A 153 0.87 10.31 6.77
CA LYS A 153 0.65 11.78 6.82
C LYS A 153 -0.40 12.20 5.78
N PHE A 154 -0.32 11.71 4.55
CA PHE A 154 -1.33 11.96 3.51
C PHE A 154 -2.75 11.59 3.96
N PHE A 155 -2.97 10.34 4.39
CA PHE A 155 -4.31 9.85 4.79
C PHE A 155 -4.83 10.48 6.10
N VAL A 156 -3.96 11.04 6.94
CA VAL A 156 -4.36 11.84 8.12
C VAL A 156 -4.76 13.26 7.71
N VAL A 157 -3.91 13.97 6.95
CA VAL A 157 -4.15 15.37 6.56
C VAL A 157 -5.35 15.48 5.61
N LYS A 158 -5.46 14.60 4.60
CA LYS A 158 -6.56 14.63 3.62
C LYS A 158 -7.78 13.79 4.03
N ARG A 159 -7.92 13.39 5.30
CA ARG A 159 -9.06 12.60 5.82
C ARG A 159 -10.44 13.21 5.50
N GLY A 160 -10.53 14.55 5.44
CA GLY A 160 -11.77 15.26 5.11
C GLY A 160 -12.11 15.34 3.61
N HIS A 161 -11.13 15.11 2.72
CA HIS A 161 -11.28 15.31 1.28
C HIS A 161 -12.09 14.17 0.63
N GLU A 162 -13.01 14.49 -0.27
CA GLU A 162 -14.01 13.52 -0.76
C GLU A 162 -13.39 12.33 -1.52
N HIS A 163 -12.44 12.61 -2.43
CA HIS A 163 -11.54 11.62 -3.03
C HIS A 163 -10.99 10.59 -2.02
N VAL A 164 -10.50 11.04 -0.87
CA VAL A 164 -9.85 10.17 0.14
C VAL A 164 -10.90 9.38 0.92
N LYS A 165 -12.03 10.00 1.32
CA LYS A 165 -13.17 9.29 1.91
C LYS A 165 -13.64 8.16 1.00
N ASN A 166 -13.83 8.43 -0.29
CA ASN A 166 -14.33 7.49 -1.28
C ASN A 166 -13.38 6.29 -1.45
N ILE A 167 -12.07 6.54 -1.56
CA ILE A 167 -11.04 5.48 -1.61
C ILE A 167 -11.04 4.64 -0.32
N VAL A 168 -11.07 5.28 0.86
CA VAL A 168 -11.15 4.56 2.15
C VAL A 168 -12.43 3.73 2.25
N GLN A 169 -13.56 4.25 1.74
CA GLN A 169 -14.85 3.57 1.75
C GLN A 169 -14.86 2.33 0.84
N GLN A 170 -14.34 2.45 -0.39
CA GLN A 170 -14.19 1.32 -1.33
C GLN A 170 -13.27 0.23 -0.78
N ILE A 171 -12.15 0.62 -0.15
CA ILE A 171 -11.24 -0.31 0.55
C ILE A 171 -11.97 -1.00 1.71
N ASN A 172 -12.72 -0.24 2.52
CA ASN A 172 -13.46 -0.79 3.66
C ASN A 172 -14.50 -1.81 3.23
N ASP A 173 -15.35 -1.48 2.26
CA ASP A 173 -16.42 -2.37 1.82
C ASP A 173 -15.85 -3.68 1.22
N TYR A 174 -14.79 -3.59 0.40
CA TYR A 174 -14.12 -4.78 -0.13
C TYR A 174 -13.51 -5.69 0.97
N ILE A 175 -13.08 -5.13 2.11
CA ILE A 175 -12.43 -5.89 3.19
C ILE A 175 -13.44 -6.43 4.21
N PHE A 176 -14.41 -5.60 4.58
CA PHE A 176 -15.32 -5.79 5.73
C PHE A 176 -16.77 -6.10 5.34
N ASP A 177 -17.09 -6.32 4.06
CA ASP A 177 -18.44 -6.75 3.64
C ASP A 177 -18.92 -7.95 4.48
N GLY A 178 -20.07 -7.77 5.16
CA GLY A 178 -20.60 -8.70 6.16
C GLY A 178 -20.20 -8.43 7.63
N THR A 179 -19.54 -7.30 7.93
CA THR A 179 -19.18 -6.87 9.29
C THR A 179 -19.88 -5.55 9.66
N THR A 180 -20.46 -5.46 10.86
CA THR A 180 -21.17 -4.26 11.33
C THR A 180 -20.22 -3.07 11.54
N LYS A 181 -20.59 -1.90 11.01
CA LYS A 181 -19.75 -0.69 11.02
C LYS A 181 -19.87 0.07 12.35
N THR A 182 -18.76 0.20 13.08
CA THR A 182 -18.58 1.07 14.26
C THR A 182 -17.31 1.91 14.06
N GLN A 183 -17.32 3.21 14.32
CA GLN A 183 -16.14 4.07 14.08
C GLN A 183 -15.08 3.96 15.19
N PRO A 184 -13.77 3.95 14.86
CA PRO A 184 -12.67 4.13 15.82
C PRO A 184 -12.12 5.56 15.83
N ASP A 185 -11.63 5.99 16.99
CA ASP A 185 -11.16 7.35 17.24
C ASP A 185 -9.63 7.53 17.08
N CYS A 186 -9.13 8.77 17.24
CA CYS A 186 -7.79 9.18 16.84
C CYS A 186 -6.80 9.43 17.99
N SER A 187 -5.51 9.32 17.69
CA SER A 187 -4.39 9.89 18.47
C SER A 187 -3.24 10.22 17.52
N LEU A 188 -2.54 11.34 17.77
CA LEU A 188 -1.63 11.98 16.84
C LEU A 188 -0.27 12.24 17.51
N ASP A 189 0.80 12.10 16.75
CA ASP A 189 2.15 12.56 17.12
C ASP A 189 2.95 12.80 15.83
N THR A 190 3.75 13.87 15.79
CA THR A 190 4.36 14.37 14.55
C THR A 190 5.77 14.93 14.75
N ALA A 191 6.72 14.43 13.94
CA ALA A 191 7.97 15.10 13.62
C ALA A 191 8.41 14.68 12.21
N VAL A 192 9.10 15.60 11.54
CA VAL A 192 9.56 15.54 10.14
C VAL A 192 11.00 14.95 10.07
N GLU A 193 11.72 14.80 8.96
CA GLU A 193 11.48 15.21 7.55
C GLU A 193 10.61 14.19 6.80
N ASP A 194 10.81 13.70 5.57
CA ASP A 194 11.97 13.57 4.65
C ASP A 194 11.53 13.84 3.18
N ILE A 195 10.22 14.06 2.97
CA ILE A 195 9.50 13.87 1.69
C ILE A 195 8.37 14.93 1.55
N THR A 196 8.60 16.16 2.02
CA THR A 196 7.60 17.26 2.00
C THR A 196 7.13 17.59 0.59
N ASP A 197 8.05 17.95 -0.30
CA ASP A 197 7.74 18.63 -1.57
C ASP A 197 6.87 17.80 -2.52
N SER A 198 6.99 16.47 -2.47
CA SER A 198 6.15 15.56 -3.25
C SER A 198 4.77 15.37 -2.62
N LEU A 199 4.74 15.16 -1.30
CA LEU A 199 3.50 15.05 -0.54
C LEU A 199 2.66 16.32 -0.64
N ASP A 200 3.27 17.48 -0.43
CA ASP A 200 2.61 18.77 -0.38
C ASP A 200 2.13 19.20 -1.78
N ARG A 201 2.87 18.84 -2.85
CA ARG A 201 2.40 18.94 -4.25
C ARG A 201 1.19 18.07 -4.53
N VAL A 202 1.23 16.78 -4.21
CA VAL A 202 0.11 15.84 -4.44
C VAL A 202 -1.12 16.26 -3.63
N MET A 203 -0.91 16.81 -2.43
CA MET A 203 -1.98 17.39 -1.62
C MET A 203 -2.61 18.62 -2.27
N ALA A 204 -1.81 19.54 -2.83
CA ALA A 204 -2.32 20.73 -3.54
C ALA A 204 -2.98 20.38 -4.88
N ALA A 205 -2.47 19.37 -5.60
CA ALA A 205 -3.05 18.90 -6.86
C ALA A 205 -4.48 18.36 -6.68
N LEU A 206 -4.79 17.77 -5.53
CA LEU A 206 -6.13 17.31 -5.17
C LEU A 206 -7.07 18.46 -4.79
N ASP A 207 -6.61 19.43 -3.99
CA ASP A 207 -7.43 20.61 -3.64
C ASP A 207 -7.81 21.40 -4.90
N ALA A 208 -6.88 21.52 -5.86
CA ALA A 208 -7.12 22.08 -7.19
C ALA A 208 -7.93 21.16 -8.14
N GLU A 209 -8.50 20.04 -7.66
CA GLU A 209 -9.60 19.29 -8.30
C GLU A 209 -10.94 19.62 -7.60
N SER A 210 -10.98 19.76 -6.27
CA SER A 210 -12.22 20.10 -5.54
C SER A 210 -12.73 21.52 -5.74
N ASP A 211 -11.86 22.48 -6.12
CA ASP A 211 -12.24 23.86 -6.40
C ASP A 211 -12.75 24.06 -7.86
N SER A 212 -12.98 22.98 -8.62
CA SER A 212 -13.31 23.02 -10.06
C SER A 212 -14.59 22.28 -10.49
N ASP A 213 -15.37 21.76 -9.54
CA ASP A 213 -16.69 21.12 -9.72
C ASP A 213 -17.80 21.95 -9.03
#